data_AF-A0A3B0SAG0-F1
#
_entry.id   AF-A0A3B0SAG0-F1
#
_cell.length_a   1.000
_cell.length_b   1.000
_cell.length_c   1.000
_cell.angle_alpha   90.00
_cell.angle_beta   90.00
_cell.angle_gamma   90.00
#
_symmetry.space_group_name_H-M   'P 1'
#
loop_
_entity.id
_entity.type
_entity.pdbx_description
1 polymer ?
#
loop_
_entity_poly.entity_id
_entity_poly.type
_entity_poly.pdbx_seq_one_letter_code
_entity_poly.pdbx_strand_id
1 'polypeptide(L)'
;MALAFDYLDRRMLGAVLLTDSLGQSLPESVQISCDDADIWQKKPGELIVRSARDLDGHDRAFEEPPMLPAIGSQRIDVDIRAGSSSYLSRRFALNLPLDPDPANKANDNSLFQHQRIVMPPSPSAQVAGGSAALLVRVTRASDDHAIEGAVVRVRPSGTLPEVTSLTNAIGEAMLIIAAVPLSSPGAGATVTSDYAAQVDAIIDPALIRFHAPEDYFSALQKAGRRRRDFIDPDDVVSRLSGAATTQQAIQLASGKTRSALIEWTPP
;
A
#
# COMPACT_ATOMS: atom_id res chain seq x y z
N MET A 1 -42.84 -12.08 -25.46
CA MET A 1 -41.89 -11.56 -24.45
C MET A 1 -40.55 -11.44 -25.15
N ALA A 2 -40.20 -10.23 -25.61
CA ALA A 2 -38.96 -10.02 -26.36
C ALA A 2 -37.78 -10.07 -25.39
N LEU A 3 -36.81 -10.93 -25.66
CA LEU A 3 -35.49 -10.87 -25.04
C LEU A 3 -34.83 -9.57 -25.54
N ALA A 4 -34.90 -8.51 -24.74
CA ALA A 4 -34.13 -7.31 -24.97
C ALA A 4 -32.66 -7.67 -24.70
N PHE A 5 -31.88 -7.85 -25.77
CA PHE A 5 -30.44 -7.92 -25.65
C PHE A 5 -29.95 -6.52 -25.27
N ASP A 6 -29.52 -6.37 -24.03
CA ASP A 6 -28.89 -5.16 -23.50
C ASP A 6 -27.49 -5.02 -24.10
N TYR A 7 -27.40 -4.61 -25.37
CA TYR A 7 -26.14 -4.14 -25.97
C TYR A 7 -25.94 -2.68 -25.54
N LEU A 8 -25.76 -2.45 -24.24
CA LEU A 8 -25.56 -1.11 -23.67
C LEU A 8 -24.09 -0.92 -23.34
N ASP A 9 -23.44 -0.03 -24.08
CA ASP A 9 -22.14 0.56 -23.77
C ASP A 9 -22.14 1.09 -22.34
N ARG A 10 -21.60 0.29 -21.40
CA ARG A 10 -21.39 0.70 -20.02
C ARG A 10 -19.98 1.22 -19.85
N ARG A 11 -19.86 2.40 -19.28
CA ARG A 11 -18.57 3.05 -19.06
C ARG A 11 -17.98 2.53 -17.75
N MET A 12 -16.75 2.02 -17.81
CA MET A 12 -15.99 1.78 -16.58
C MET A 12 -15.72 3.13 -15.88
N LEU A 13 -15.85 3.16 -14.56
CA LEU A 13 -15.55 4.35 -13.76
C LEU A 13 -14.05 4.50 -13.45
N GLY A 14 -13.30 3.41 -13.56
CA GLY A 14 -11.86 3.41 -13.36
C GLY A 14 -11.22 2.03 -13.45
N ALA A 15 -9.89 2.03 -13.47
CA ALA A 15 -9.08 0.83 -13.39
C ALA A 15 -7.98 1.00 -12.33
N VAL A 16 -7.73 -0.05 -11.56
CA VAL A 16 -6.71 -0.09 -10.51
C VAL A 16 -5.71 -1.17 -10.84
N LEU A 17 -4.42 -0.86 -10.70
CA LEU A 17 -3.34 -1.82 -10.81
C LEU A 17 -2.69 -1.98 -9.44
N LEU A 18 -2.80 -3.17 -8.87
CA LEU A 18 -2.08 -3.54 -7.66
C LEU A 18 -0.65 -3.89 -8.04
N THR A 19 0.30 -3.26 -7.35
CA THR A 19 1.72 -3.49 -7.57
C THR A 19 2.42 -3.95 -6.30
N ASP A 20 3.58 -4.60 -6.44
CA ASP A 20 4.50 -4.75 -5.33
C ASP A 20 5.24 -3.43 -5.03
N SER A 21 6.11 -3.46 -4.01
CA SER A 21 6.97 -2.31 -3.65
C SER A 21 7.99 -1.93 -4.73
N LEU A 22 8.18 -2.77 -5.75
CA LEU A 22 9.09 -2.54 -6.88
C LEU A 22 8.36 -2.07 -8.14
N GLY A 23 7.04 -1.85 -8.06
CA GLY A 23 6.19 -1.39 -9.15
C GLY A 23 5.78 -2.49 -10.14
N GLN A 24 6.06 -3.76 -9.86
CA GLN A 24 5.60 -4.87 -10.69
C GLN A 24 4.13 -5.20 -10.39
N SER A 25 3.38 -5.57 -11.43
CA SER A 25 1.99 -6.01 -11.26
C SER A 25 1.93 -7.22 -10.33
N LEU A 26 0.95 -7.22 -9.43
CA LEU A 26 0.74 -8.32 -8.50
C LEU A 26 0.36 -9.60 -9.27
N PRO A 27 1.08 -10.73 -9.11
CA PRO A 27 0.87 -11.94 -9.90
C PRO A 27 -0.26 -12.84 -9.39
N GLU A 28 -0.99 -12.40 -8.36
CA GLU A 28 -1.98 -13.22 -7.66
C GLU A 28 -3.38 -12.59 -7.64
N SER A 29 -4.37 -13.43 -7.36
CA SER A 29 -5.74 -12.96 -7.14
C SER A 29 -5.92 -12.38 -5.75
N VAL A 30 -6.84 -11.43 -5.65
CA VAL A 30 -7.12 -10.71 -4.41
C VAL A 30 -8.58 -10.85 -4.04
N GLN A 31 -8.85 -10.69 -2.75
CA GLN A 31 -10.20 -10.54 -2.24
C GLN A 31 -10.46 -9.06 -2.01
N ILE A 32 -11.59 -8.60 -2.52
CA ILE A 32 -11.98 -7.20 -2.52
C ILE A 32 -13.20 -7.06 -1.62
N SER A 33 -13.22 -6.04 -0.78
CA SER A 33 -14.38 -5.66 0.02
C SER A 33 -14.59 -4.16 -0.11
N CYS A 34 -15.77 -3.77 -0.59
CA CYS A 34 -16.18 -2.38 -0.78
C CYS A 34 -17.70 -2.34 -0.64
N ASP A 35 -18.22 -1.33 0.07
CA ASP A 35 -19.66 -1.16 0.27
C ASP A 35 -20.30 -0.17 -0.73
N ASP A 36 -19.47 0.68 -1.34
CA ASP A 36 -19.91 1.81 -2.17
C ASP A 36 -19.59 1.66 -3.66
N ALA A 37 -18.99 0.55 -4.08
CA ALA A 37 -18.69 0.26 -5.49
C ALA A 37 -18.72 -1.23 -5.85
N ASP A 38 -19.11 -1.51 -7.09
CA ASP A 38 -18.97 -2.81 -7.73
C ASP A 38 -17.61 -2.89 -8.42
N ILE A 39 -16.66 -3.59 -7.79
CA ILE A 39 -15.27 -3.70 -8.23
C ILE A 39 -14.98 -5.15 -8.62
N TRP A 40 -14.56 -5.35 -9.86
CA TRP A 40 -14.30 -6.66 -10.42
C TRP A 40 -12.81 -6.86 -10.65
N GLN A 41 -12.35 -8.07 -10.36
CA GLN A 41 -11.00 -8.47 -10.75
C GLN A 41 -11.02 -8.95 -12.21
N LYS A 42 -10.30 -8.26 -13.09
CA LYS A 42 -10.18 -8.62 -14.51
C LYS A 42 -9.08 -9.67 -14.73
N LYS A 43 -7.94 -9.46 -14.06
CA LYS A 43 -6.75 -10.31 -14.08
C LYS A 43 -6.07 -10.27 -12.71
N PRO A 44 -5.12 -11.16 -12.39
CA PRO A 44 -4.26 -11.00 -11.21
C PRO A 44 -3.70 -9.57 -11.14
N GLY A 45 -3.91 -8.90 -10.00
CA GLY A 45 -3.49 -7.51 -9.78
C GLY A 45 -4.25 -6.41 -10.54
N GLU A 46 -5.14 -6.70 -11.49
CA GLU A 46 -5.87 -5.68 -12.27
C GLU A 46 -7.36 -5.67 -11.90
N LEU A 47 -7.82 -4.54 -11.36
CA LEU A 47 -9.20 -4.33 -10.95
C LEU A 47 -9.90 -3.29 -11.85
N ILE A 48 -11.19 -3.46 -12.04
CA ILE A 48 -12.07 -2.55 -12.77
C ILE A 48 -13.17 -2.10 -11.82
N VAL A 49 -13.45 -0.79 -11.81
CA VAL A 49 -14.63 -0.26 -11.15
C VAL A 49 -15.75 -0.13 -12.16
N ARG A 50 -16.79 -0.95 -11.98
CA ARG A 50 -17.92 -1.03 -12.89
C ARG A 50 -18.99 0.00 -12.56
N SER A 51 -19.32 0.13 -11.28
CA SER A 51 -20.28 1.13 -10.79
C SER A 51 -19.91 1.55 -9.38
N ALA A 52 -20.45 2.70 -8.97
CA ALA A 52 -20.29 3.23 -7.63
C ALA A 52 -21.57 3.96 -7.23
N ARG A 53 -21.85 4.01 -5.92
CA ARG A 53 -22.99 4.72 -5.36
C ARG A 53 -22.97 6.17 -5.87
N ASP A 54 -24.12 6.71 -6.26
CA ASP A 54 -24.29 8.09 -6.74
C ASP A 54 -23.56 8.44 -8.06
N LEU A 55 -22.99 7.45 -8.78
CA LEU A 55 -22.34 7.62 -10.08
C LEU A 55 -23.06 6.89 -11.23
N ASP A 56 -24.33 6.51 -11.06
CA ASP A 56 -25.12 5.84 -12.11
C ASP A 56 -25.21 6.66 -13.40
N GLY A 57 -25.20 7.99 -13.30
CA GLY A 57 -25.19 8.89 -14.46
C GLY A 57 -23.90 8.80 -15.28
N HIS A 58 -22.76 8.58 -14.63
CA HIS A 58 -21.45 8.46 -15.27
C HIS A 58 -21.23 7.09 -15.90
N ASP A 59 -21.85 6.03 -15.37
CA ASP A 59 -21.87 4.70 -15.99
C ASP A 59 -22.69 4.71 -17.30
N ARG A 60 -23.84 5.41 -17.30
CA ARG A 60 -24.81 5.40 -18.41
C ARG A 60 -24.52 6.40 -19.54
N ALA A 61 -23.82 7.50 -19.26
CA ALA A 61 -23.55 8.54 -20.25
C ALA A 61 -22.12 8.39 -20.83
N PHE A 62 -22.03 7.74 -21.99
CA PHE A 62 -20.75 7.43 -22.63
C PHE A 62 -20.07 8.67 -23.24
N GLU A 63 -20.78 9.41 -24.11
CA GLU A 63 -20.20 10.54 -24.87
C GLU A 63 -20.03 11.81 -24.03
N GLU A 64 -21.04 12.17 -23.23
CA GLU A 64 -21.05 13.39 -22.41
C GLU A 64 -21.34 13.04 -20.94
N PRO A 65 -20.30 12.73 -20.13
CA PRO A 65 -20.46 12.45 -18.71
C PRO A 65 -21.10 13.64 -17.96
N PRO A 66 -21.94 13.40 -16.95
CA PRO A 66 -22.54 14.48 -16.17
C PRO A 66 -21.47 15.31 -15.45
N MET A 67 -21.71 16.61 -15.31
CA MET A 67 -20.82 17.51 -14.55
C MET A 67 -20.83 17.24 -13.03
N LEU A 68 -21.85 16.56 -12.52
CA LEU A 68 -22.03 16.25 -11.11
C LEU A 68 -22.29 14.76 -10.90
N PRO A 69 -21.62 14.09 -9.94
CA PRO A 69 -20.55 14.61 -9.09
C PRO A 69 -19.31 15.06 -9.87
N ALA A 70 -18.58 16.04 -9.34
CA ALA A 70 -17.36 16.54 -9.97
C ALA A 70 -16.27 15.46 -9.99
N ILE A 71 -15.37 15.49 -10.98
CA ILE A 71 -14.23 14.56 -11.09
C ILE A 71 -13.46 14.47 -9.77
N GLY A 72 -13.22 13.24 -9.30
CA GLY A 72 -12.49 12.94 -8.07
C GLY A 72 -13.15 13.42 -6.76
N SER A 73 -14.41 13.87 -6.80
CA SER A 73 -15.09 14.41 -5.61
C SER A 73 -15.60 13.34 -4.64
N GLN A 74 -15.78 12.11 -5.11
CA GLN A 74 -16.29 11.01 -4.30
C GLN A 74 -15.16 10.07 -3.90
N ARG A 75 -14.89 10.00 -2.60
CA ARG A 75 -13.96 9.02 -2.03
C ARG A 75 -14.66 7.68 -1.81
N ILE A 76 -14.03 6.61 -2.29
CA ILE A 76 -14.46 5.22 -2.09
C ILE A 76 -13.34 4.47 -1.40
N ASP A 77 -13.61 3.96 -0.20
CA ASP A 77 -12.64 3.15 0.53
C ASP A 77 -12.77 1.67 0.12
N VAL A 78 -11.64 1.08 -0.24
CA VAL A 78 -11.57 -0.30 -0.74
C VAL A 78 -10.61 -1.11 0.12
N ASP A 79 -11.11 -2.18 0.71
CA ASP A 79 -10.32 -3.15 1.47
C ASP A 79 -9.84 -4.26 0.53
N ILE A 80 -8.52 -4.49 0.50
CA ILE A 80 -7.88 -5.54 -0.31
C ILE A 80 -7.12 -6.50 0.57
N ARG A 81 -7.33 -7.78 0.28
CA ARG A 81 -6.56 -8.88 0.83
C ARG A 81 -5.92 -9.72 -0.25
N ALA A 82 -4.60 -9.87 -0.17
CA ALA A 82 -3.85 -10.77 -1.03
C ALA A 82 -4.27 -12.24 -0.83
N GLY A 83 -4.17 -13.03 -1.89
CA GLY A 83 -4.44 -14.47 -1.86
C GLY A 83 -3.30 -15.28 -1.22
N SER A 84 -2.09 -14.72 -1.20
CA SER A 84 -0.87 -15.28 -0.63
C SER A 84 -0.47 -14.58 0.67
N SER A 85 0.49 -15.16 1.39
CA SER A 85 1.10 -14.54 2.55
C SER A 85 2.25 -13.59 2.20
N SER A 86 2.58 -13.39 0.91
CA SER A 86 3.70 -12.54 0.49
C SER A 86 3.40 -11.05 0.65
N TYR A 87 2.14 -10.67 0.75
CA TYR A 87 1.72 -9.27 0.88
C TYR A 87 0.77 -9.10 2.06
N LEU A 88 0.83 -7.93 2.68
CA LEU A 88 -0.12 -7.52 3.70
C LEU A 88 -1.41 -7.03 3.06
N SER A 89 -2.52 -7.27 3.76
CA SER A 89 -3.81 -6.67 3.40
C SER A 89 -3.77 -5.18 3.74
N ARG A 90 -4.39 -4.35 2.89
CA ARG A 90 -4.45 -2.90 3.10
C ARG A 90 -5.79 -2.34 2.65
N ARG A 91 -6.11 -1.15 3.16
CA ARG A 91 -7.13 -0.28 2.58
C ARG A 91 -6.46 0.71 1.63
N PHE A 92 -7.20 1.24 0.68
CA PHE A 92 -6.84 2.43 -0.08
C PHE A 92 -8.10 3.19 -0.44
N ALA A 93 -7.94 4.47 -0.76
CA ALA A 93 -9.00 5.29 -1.30
C ALA A 93 -8.88 5.51 -2.80
N LEU A 94 -10.02 5.41 -3.46
CA LEU A 94 -10.22 5.72 -4.86
C LEU A 94 -11.12 6.95 -4.95
N ASN A 95 -10.65 8.00 -5.61
CA ASN A 95 -11.43 9.21 -5.84
C ASN A 95 -12.09 9.11 -7.22
N LEU A 96 -13.41 9.00 -7.24
CA LEU A 96 -14.24 8.90 -8.44
C LEU A 96 -15.10 10.16 -8.64
N PRO A 97 -15.63 10.37 -9.85
CA PRO A 97 -15.27 9.70 -11.10
C PRO A 97 -13.87 10.11 -11.59
N LEU A 98 -13.19 9.23 -12.32
CA LEU A 98 -11.93 9.57 -13.00
C LEU A 98 -12.18 10.48 -14.20
N ASP A 99 -11.15 11.23 -14.61
CA ASP A 99 -11.22 12.19 -15.71
C ASP A 99 -11.44 11.46 -17.05
N PRO A 100 -12.57 11.70 -17.73
CA PRO A 100 -12.91 11.07 -18.99
C PRO A 100 -12.21 11.67 -20.22
N ASP A 101 -11.55 12.83 -20.11
CA ASP A 101 -11.01 13.59 -21.25
C ASP A 101 -9.70 12.97 -21.81
N PRO A 102 -9.66 12.53 -23.08
CA PRO A 102 -8.45 12.01 -23.71
C PRO A 102 -7.28 13.00 -23.75
N ALA A 103 -7.53 14.31 -23.70
CA ALA A 103 -6.49 15.32 -23.60
C ALA A 103 -5.71 15.20 -22.27
N ASN A 104 -6.37 14.72 -21.23
CA ASN A 104 -5.83 14.54 -19.88
C ASN A 104 -5.31 13.12 -19.63
N LYS A 105 -5.12 12.31 -20.68
CA LYS A 105 -4.76 10.88 -20.57
C LYS A 105 -3.50 10.57 -19.76
N ALA A 106 -2.61 11.55 -19.57
CA ALA A 106 -1.34 11.40 -18.86
C ALA A 106 -1.44 11.77 -17.36
N ASN A 107 -2.58 12.32 -16.92
CA ASN A 107 -2.80 12.70 -15.54
C ASN A 107 -3.07 11.47 -14.67
N ASP A 108 -2.72 11.53 -13.39
CA ASP A 108 -2.88 10.41 -12.45
C ASP A 108 -4.35 10.04 -12.19
N ASN A 109 -5.26 11.01 -12.32
CA ASN A 109 -6.71 10.82 -12.17
C ASN A 109 -7.43 10.50 -13.49
N SER A 110 -6.68 10.19 -14.57
CA SER A 110 -7.22 9.87 -15.89
C SER A 110 -7.89 8.49 -15.92
N LEU A 111 -9.03 8.39 -16.60
CA LEU A 111 -9.68 7.11 -16.87
C LEU A 111 -8.83 6.19 -17.78
N PHE A 112 -7.88 6.76 -18.51
CA PHE A 112 -7.00 6.04 -19.45
C PHE A 112 -5.73 5.47 -18.79
N GLN A 113 -5.56 5.68 -17.47
CA GLN A 113 -4.46 5.13 -16.70
C GLN A 113 -5.00 4.26 -15.57
N HIS A 114 -4.23 3.23 -15.22
CA HIS A 114 -4.48 2.53 -13.97
C HIS A 114 -4.02 3.39 -12.80
N GLN A 115 -4.88 3.57 -11.80
CA GLN A 115 -4.41 4.03 -10.51
C GLN A 115 -3.58 2.91 -9.86
N ARG A 116 -2.32 3.20 -9.57
CA ARG A 116 -1.39 2.22 -8.98
C ARG A 116 -1.53 2.20 -7.47
N ILE A 117 -1.73 1.02 -6.90
CA ILE A 117 -1.83 0.82 -5.46
C ILE A 117 -0.77 -0.19 -5.04
N VAL A 118 0.18 0.27 -4.23
CA VAL A 118 1.28 -0.57 -3.75
C VAL A 118 0.80 -1.46 -2.61
N MET A 119 0.99 -2.76 -2.75
CA MET A 119 0.73 -3.76 -1.72
C MET A 119 1.99 -3.92 -0.84
N PRO A 120 1.92 -3.64 0.48
CA PRO A 120 3.07 -3.77 1.37
C PRO A 120 3.51 -5.23 1.43
N PRO A 121 4.82 -5.52 1.33
CA PRO A 121 5.30 -6.88 1.49
C PRO A 121 5.12 -7.34 2.94
N SER A 122 4.73 -8.60 3.10
CA SER A 122 4.69 -9.28 4.40
C SER A 122 6.10 -9.64 4.87
N PRO A 123 6.34 -9.83 6.18
CA PRO A 123 7.58 -10.43 6.69
C PRO A 123 7.96 -11.78 6.06
N SER A 124 7.00 -12.53 5.50
CA SER A 124 7.26 -13.76 4.75
C SER A 124 7.54 -13.56 3.25
N ALA A 125 7.58 -12.32 2.76
CA ALA A 125 7.90 -12.03 1.37
C ALA A 125 9.34 -12.46 1.04
N GLN A 126 9.53 -13.02 -0.15
CA GLN A 126 10.85 -13.37 -0.64
C GLN A 126 11.54 -12.15 -1.24
N VAL A 127 12.82 -11.98 -0.91
CA VAL A 127 13.68 -10.94 -1.46
C VAL A 127 14.49 -11.56 -2.58
N ALA A 128 14.39 -11.00 -3.78
CA ALA A 128 15.07 -11.52 -4.97
C ALA A 128 15.94 -10.46 -5.66
N GLY A 129 16.92 -10.95 -6.42
CA GLY A 129 17.82 -10.13 -7.23
C GLY A 129 18.76 -9.23 -6.41
N GLY A 130 19.09 -8.06 -6.96
CA GLY A 130 19.94 -7.04 -6.32
C GLY A 130 19.20 -6.15 -5.32
N SER A 131 18.08 -6.61 -4.77
CA SER A 131 17.31 -5.84 -3.79
C SER A 131 17.93 -5.99 -2.40
N ALA A 132 17.87 -4.94 -1.58
CA ALA A 132 18.07 -5.06 -0.14
C ALA A 132 16.72 -5.20 0.56
N ALA A 133 16.72 -5.80 1.74
CA ALA A 133 15.53 -5.87 2.57
C ALA A 133 15.80 -5.45 4.01
N LEU A 134 14.77 -4.89 4.63
CA LEU A 134 14.78 -4.47 6.01
C LEU A 134 13.52 -5.00 6.72
N LEU A 135 13.72 -5.83 7.74
CA LEU A 135 12.67 -6.27 8.65
C LEU A 135 12.68 -5.38 9.88
N VAL A 136 11.67 -4.54 10.03
CA VAL A 136 11.54 -3.64 11.19
C VAL A 136 10.48 -4.18 12.12
N ARG A 137 10.83 -4.30 13.41
CA ARG A 137 9.86 -4.54 14.48
C ARG A 137 9.55 -3.24 15.20
N VAL A 138 8.28 -2.96 15.42
CA VAL A 138 7.79 -1.76 16.12
C VAL A 138 7.07 -2.19 17.38
N THR A 139 7.53 -1.72 18.53
CA THR A 139 6.96 -2.02 19.85
C THR A 139 6.71 -0.76 20.65
N ARG A 140 5.80 -0.84 21.62
CA ARG A 140 5.55 0.23 22.58
C ARG A 140 6.57 0.16 23.71
N ALA A 141 7.27 1.26 23.96
CA ALA A 141 8.39 1.32 24.91
C ALA A 141 8.00 0.97 26.36
N SER A 142 6.74 1.18 26.75
CA SER A 142 6.27 0.98 28.13
C SER A 142 6.10 -0.50 28.53
N ASP A 143 5.78 -1.37 27.57
CA ASP A 143 5.34 -2.75 27.85
C ASP A 143 5.63 -3.76 26.74
N ASP A 144 6.50 -3.40 25.79
CA ASP A 144 6.93 -4.23 24.65
C ASP A 144 5.78 -4.82 23.80
N HIS A 145 4.60 -4.20 23.86
CA HIS A 145 3.50 -4.62 23.01
C HIS A 145 3.82 -4.32 21.55
N ALA A 146 3.61 -5.31 20.69
CA ALA A 146 3.71 -5.14 19.25
C ALA A 146 2.67 -4.13 18.77
N ILE A 147 3.06 -3.25 17.85
CA ILE A 147 2.17 -2.26 17.24
C ILE A 147 1.78 -2.73 15.84
N GLU A 148 0.56 -3.22 15.68
CA GLU A 148 -0.04 -3.51 14.39
C GLU A 148 -0.54 -2.21 13.75
N GLY A 149 -0.17 -1.98 12.48
CA GLY A 149 -0.68 -0.86 11.70
C GLY A 149 0.18 0.40 11.65
N ALA A 150 1.38 0.35 12.20
CA ALA A 150 2.35 1.43 12.04
C ALA A 150 2.88 1.45 10.60
N VAL A 151 3.02 2.65 10.01
CA VAL A 151 3.68 2.80 8.71
C VAL A 151 5.16 3.01 8.96
N VAL A 152 5.99 2.05 8.56
CA VAL A 152 7.44 2.15 8.62
C VAL A 152 7.95 2.78 7.34
N ARG A 153 8.88 3.73 7.47
CA ARG A 153 9.43 4.49 6.35
C ARG A 153 10.94 4.42 6.38
N VAL A 154 11.52 4.07 5.23
CA VAL A 154 12.96 4.08 4.99
C VAL A 154 13.29 5.16 3.97
N ARG A 155 14.21 6.05 4.33
CA ARG A 155 14.81 7.05 3.44
C ARG A 155 16.25 6.64 3.17
N PRO A 156 16.52 6.00 2.02
CA PRO A 156 17.89 5.78 1.59
C PRO A 156 18.63 7.11 1.42
N SER A 157 19.93 7.12 1.67
CA SER A 157 20.76 8.27 1.27
C SER A 157 20.78 8.40 -0.27
N GLY A 158 21.20 9.55 -0.81
CA GLY A 158 21.39 9.70 -2.26
C GLY A 158 20.09 9.80 -3.08
N THR A 159 20.00 9.03 -4.16
CA THR A 159 18.96 9.17 -5.21
C THR A 159 17.89 8.08 -5.20
N LEU A 160 18.01 7.07 -4.33
CA LEU A 160 17.00 6.03 -4.23
C LEU A 160 15.73 6.61 -3.58
N PRO A 161 14.54 6.21 -4.05
CA PRO A 161 13.29 6.72 -3.51
C PRO A 161 13.07 6.25 -2.08
N GLU A 162 12.28 7.04 -1.35
CA GLU A 162 11.72 6.61 -0.07
C GLU A 162 10.83 5.37 -0.26
N VAL A 163 10.87 4.46 0.71
CA VAL A 163 10.08 3.24 0.72
C VAL A 163 9.28 3.17 2.01
N THR A 164 8.00 2.83 1.91
CA THR A 164 7.11 2.63 3.05
C THR A 164 6.56 1.20 3.09
N SER A 165 6.19 0.75 4.29
CA SER A 165 5.49 -0.52 4.50
C SER A 165 4.66 -0.45 5.79
N LEU A 166 3.85 -1.48 6.05
CA LEU A 166 2.95 -1.55 7.19
C LEU A 166 3.40 -2.65 8.15
N THR A 167 3.27 -2.43 9.47
CA THR A 167 3.48 -3.51 10.44
C THR A 167 2.29 -4.46 10.51
N ASN A 168 2.60 -5.75 10.61
CA ASN A 168 1.62 -6.82 10.78
C ASN A 168 1.16 -6.94 12.26
N ALA A 169 0.37 -7.98 12.57
CA ALA A 169 -0.18 -8.23 13.90
C ALA A 169 0.86 -8.47 15.02
N ILE A 170 2.13 -8.73 14.67
CA ILE A 170 3.23 -8.90 15.63
C ILE A 170 4.22 -7.73 15.57
N GLY A 171 3.81 -6.62 14.95
CA GLY A 171 4.60 -5.40 14.90
C GLY A 171 5.72 -5.43 13.86
N GLU A 172 5.74 -6.39 12.94
CA GLU A 172 6.80 -6.53 11.94
C GLU A 172 6.37 -5.95 10.58
N ALA A 173 7.24 -5.12 10.01
CA ALA A 173 7.13 -4.60 8.65
C ALA A 173 8.33 -5.07 7.82
N MET A 174 8.07 -5.57 6.61
CA MET A 174 9.11 -5.83 5.62
C MET A 174 9.20 -4.62 4.67
N LEU A 175 10.41 -4.16 4.38
CA LEU A 175 10.66 -3.19 3.32
C LEU A 175 11.64 -3.78 2.32
N ILE A 176 11.31 -3.72 1.03
CA ILE A 176 12.16 -4.20 -0.06
C ILE A 176 12.61 -2.97 -0.86
N ILE A 177 13.91 -2.74 -0.90
CA ILE A 177 14.54 -1.59 -1.56
C ILE A 177 15.24 -2.08 -2.81
N ALA A 178 14.73 -1.69 -3.98
CA ALA A 178 15.36 -2.00 -5.26
C ALA A 178 16.62 -1.18 -5.52
N ALA A 179 17.46 -1.71 -6.41
CA ALA A 179 18.61 -1.01 -6.99
C ALA A 179 19.60 -0.45 -5.96
N VAL A 180 19.73 -1.10 -4.79
CA VAL A 180 20.79 -0.76 -3.84
C VAL A 180 22.14 -1.04 -4.52
N PRO A 181 23.05 -0.04 -4.62
CA PRO A 181 24.34 -0.24 -5.26
C PRO A 181 25.12 -1.40 -4.63
N LEU A 182 25.80 -2.20 -5.46
CA LEU A 182 26.72 -3.25 -4.98
C LEU A 182 27.89 -2.67 -4.20
N SER A 183 28.26 -1.44 -4.52
CA SER A 183 29.30 -0.67 -3.87
C SER A 183 28.89 0.79 -3.75
N SER A 184 29.28 1.41 -2.65
CA SER A 184 29.02 2.82 -2.34
C SER A 184 30.33 3.51 -1.94
N PRO A 185 30.48 4.82 -2.21
CA PRO A 185 31.62 5.58 -1.73
C PRO A 185 31.51 5.83 -0.23
N GLY A 186 32.52 5.40 0.52
CA GLY A 186 32.72 5.65 1.94
C GLY A 186 33.70 6.81 2.20
N ALA A 187 33.90 7.13 3.47
CA ALA A 187 34.85 8.16 3.88
C ALA A 187 36.28 7.84 3.40
N GLY A 188 36.98 8.85 2.88
CA GLY A 188 38.36 8.70 2.41
C GLY A 188 38.52 7.85 1.14
N ALA A 189 37.53 7.85 0.24
CA ALA A 189 37.52 7.06 -0.99
C ALA A 189 37.58 5.53 -0.78
N THR A 190 37.11 5.07 0.39
CA THR A 190 36.87 3.65 0.63
C THR A 190 35.64 3.19 -0.12
N VAL A 191 35.63 1.95 -0.59
CA VAL A 191 34.45 1.36 -1.23
C VAL A 191 33.78 0.45 -0.21
N THR A 192 32.54 0.77 0.17
CA THR A 192 31.76 -0.03 1.12
C THR A 192 30.66 -0.79 0.41
N SER A 193 30.33 -1.99 0.91
CA SER A 193 29.17 -2.76 0.41
C SER A 193 27.86 -2.35 1.07
N ASP A 194 27.92 -1.40 1.99
CA ASP A 194 26.77 -0.89 2.74
C ASP A 194 26.34 0.48 2.18
N TYR A 195 25.03 0.72 2.17
CA TYR A 195 24.40 1.95 1.70
C TYR A 195 23.62 2.57 2.85
N ALA A 196 23.99 3.79 3.23
CA ALA A 196 23.38 4.46 4.38
C ALA A 196 21.90 4.76 4.10
N ALA A 197 21.06 4.57 5.11
CA ALA A 197 19.66 4.96 5.10
C ALA A 197 19.20 5.36 6.50
N GLN A 198 18.03 5.98 6.58
CA GLN A 198 17.33 6.27 7.82
C GLN A 198 16.02 5.51 7.86
N VAL A 199 15.61 5.08 9.04
CA VAL A 199 14.31 4.47 9.27
C VAL A 199 13.57 5.16 10.40
N ASP A 200 12.27 5.36 10.22
CA ASP A 200 11.33 5.81 11.25
C ASP A 200 9.96 5.16 11.08
N ALA A 201 9.06 5.39 12.04
CA ALA A 201 7.67 4.96 11.99
C ALA A 201 6.72 6.16 12.13
N ILE A 202 5.65 6.13 11.35
CA ILE A 202 4.48 7.00 11.46
C ILE A 202 3.37 6.17 12.09
N ILE A 203 2.83 6.67 13.20
CA ILE A 203 1.89 5.93 14.04
C ILE A 203 0.66 6.81 14.27
N ASP A 204 -0.51 6.28 13.91
CA ASP A 204 -1.80 6.86 14.26
C ASP A 204 -2.38 6.13 15.48
N PRO A 205 -2.36 6.73 16.69
CA PRO A 205 -2.90 6.10 17.89
C PRO A 205 -4.38 5.71 17.78
N ALA A 206 -5.14 6.33 16.87
CA ALA A 206 -6.55 6.04 16.67
C ALA A 206 -6.81 4.76 15.84
N LEU A 207 -5.82 4.27 15.09
CA LEU A 207 -5.97 3.16 14.16
C LEU A 207 -5.17 1.90 14.54
N ILE A 208 -4.11 2.06 15.31
CA ILE A 208 -3.22 0.94 15.69
C ILE A 208 -3.88 -0.05 16.65
N ARG A 209 -3.35 -1.28 16.66
CA ARG A 209 -3.73 -2.32 17.63
C ARG A 209 -2.48 -2.79 18.36
N PHE A 210 -2.60 -3.02 19.66
CA PHE A 210 -1.51 -3.51 20.50
C PHE A 210 -1.68 -5.00 20.78
N HIS A 211 -0.60 -5.75 20.72
CA HIS A 211 -0.60 -7.18 21.02
C HIS A 211 0.55 -7.53 21.96
N ALA A 212 0.26 -8.21 23.06
CA ALA A 212 1.26 -8.73 23.97
C ALA A 212 2.00 -9.94 23.33
N PRO A 213 3.28 -10.20 23.69
CA PRO A 213 4.04 -11.32 23.15
C PRO A 213 3.34 -12.69 23.25
N GLU A 214 2.66 -12.95 24.36
CA GLU A 214 1.88 -14.18 24.59
C GLU A 214 0.69 -14.35 23.64
N ASP A 215 0.18 -13.25 23.04
CA ASP A 215 -1.00 -13.25 22.18
C ASP A 215 -0.68 -13.33 20.69
N TYR A 216 0.60 -13.28 20.29
CA TYR A 216 1.04 -13.16 18.90
C TYR A 216 0.41 -14.17 17.94
N PHE A 217 0.34 -15.44 18.34
CA PHE A 217 -0.28 -16.48 17.52
C PHE A 217 -1.77 -16.20 17.27
N SER A 218 -2.49 -15.79 18.32
CA SER A 218 -3.92 -15.47 18.22
C SER A 218 -4.15 -14.21 17.39
N ALA A 219 -3.26 -13.22 17.51
CA ALA A 219 -3.29 -11.97 16.76
C ALA A 219 -3.09 -12.22 15.26
N LEU A 220 -2.09 -13.03 14.88
CA LEU A 220 -1.86 -13.46 13.49
C LEU A 220 -3.07 -14.21 12.92
N GLN A 221 -3.68 -15.11 13.70
CA GLN A 221 -4.86 -15.84 13.25
C GLN A 221 -6.06 -14.91 13.02
N LYS A 222 -6.30 -13.94 13.92
CA LYS A 222 -7.36 -12.93 13.77
C LYS A 222 -7.11 -12.05 12.54
N ALA A 223 -5.89 -11.54 12.37
CA ALA A 223 -5.50 -10.75 11.21
C ALA A 223 -5.68 -11.55 9.91
N GLY A 224 -5.27 -12.82 9.91
CA GLY A 224 -5.46 -13.76 8.80
C GLY A 224 -6.92 -14.14 8.53
N ARG A 225 -7.90 -13.71 9.33
CA ARG A 225 -9.34 -13.88 9.04
C ARG A 225 -10.04 -12.56 8.72
N ARG A 226 -9.38 -11.42 8.97
CA ARG A 226 -9.91 -10.10 8.69
C ARG A 226 -10.22 -9.95 7.19
N ARG A 227 -11.35 -9.29 6.91
CA ARG A 227 -11.84 -9.00 5.55
C ARG A 227 -12.07 -7.51 5.31
N ARG A 228 -12.18 -6.73 6.38
CA ARG A 228 -12.50 -5.30 6.37
C ARG A 228 -11.71 -4.58 7.46
N ASP A 229 -11.74 -3.25 7.45
CA ASP A 229 -11.10 -2.39 8.44
C ASP A 229 -9.58 -2.57 8.47
N PHE A 230 -9.02 -2.68 7.27
CA PHE A 230 -7.58 -2.56 7.07
C PHE A 230 -7.17 -1.09 7.16
N ILE A 231 -5.89 -0.88 7.42
CA ILE A 231 -5.32 0.46 7.50
C ILE A 231 -4.99 0.92 6.09
N ASP A 232 -5.30 2.19 5.81
CA ASP A 232 -4.85 2.87 4.59
C ASP A 232 -3.52 3.57 4.89
N PRO A 233 -2.37 3.01 4.47
CA PRO A 233 -1.08 3.62 4.75
C PRO A 233 -0.94 4.99 4.08
N ASP A 234 -1.62 5.26 2.96
CA ASP A 234 -1.50 6.53 2.25
C ASP A 234 -2.27 7.64 2.99
N ASP A 235 -3.41 7.32 3.62
CA ASP A 235 -4.11 8.22 4.54
C ASP A 235 -3.24 8.56 5.76
N VAL A 236 -2.65 7.55 6.39
CA VAL A 236 -1.80 7.73 7.57
C VAL A 236 -0.61 8.65 7.25
N VAL A 237 0.08 8.39 6.13
CA VAL A 237 1.22 9.19 5.69
C VAL A 237 0.79 10.63 5.38
N SER A 238 -0.30 10.81 4.63
CA SER A 238 -0.76 12.14 4.21
C SER A 238 -1.26 13.00 5.37
N ARG A 239 -1.98 12.42 6.33
CA ARG A 239 -2.57 13.16 7.46
C ARG A 239 -1.57 13.48 8.56
N LEU A 240 -0.64 12.58 8.85
CA LEU A 240 0.29 12.77 9.98
C LEU A 240 1.61 13.41 9.55
N SER A 241 2.12 13.11 8.35
CA SER A 241 3.34 13.66 7.69
C SER A 241 4.68 13.58 8.47
N GLY A 242 4.67 13.72 9.79
CA GLY A 242 5.81 13.62 10.70
C GLY A 242 5.99 12.21 11.28
N ALA A 243 7.24 11.85 11.53
CA ALA A 243 7.57 10.62 12.25
C ALA A 243 7.08 10.71 13.71
N ALA A 244 6.49 9.62 14.20
CA ALA A 244 6.13 9.47 15.61
C ALA A 244 7.32 8.98 16.46
N THR A 245 8.44 8.63 15.81
CA THR A 245 9.63 8.04 16.45
C THR A 245 10.89 8.77 16.02
N THR A 246 11.94 8.67 16.84
CA THR A 246 13.28 9.15 16.48
C THR A 246 13.81 8.40 15.26
N GLN A 247 14.42 9.13 14.32
CA GLN A 247 15.06 8.54 13.15
C GLN A 247 16.29 7.72 13.57
N GLN A 248 16.39 6.49 13.07
CA GLN A 248 17.53 5.62 13.31
C GLN A 248 18.36 5.47 12.03
N ALA A 249 19.68 5.60 12.14
CA ALA A 249 20.60 5.32 11.03
C ALA A 249 20.77 3.81 10.86
N ILE A 250 20.65 3.34 9.62
CA ILE A 250 20.81 1.94 9.24
C ILE A 250 21.71 1.80 8.02
N GLN A 251 22.16 0.58 7.76
CA GLN A 251 22.98 0.22 6.60
C GLN A 251 22.26 -0.84 5.78
N LEU A 252 22.00 -0.54 4.51
CA LEU A 252 21.42 -1.46 3.54
C LEU A 252 22.52 -2.14 2.73
N ALA A 253 22.31 -3.36 2.27
CA ALA A 253 23.26 -4.01 1.37
C ALA A 253 22.50 -4.87 0.36
N SER A 254 22.89 -4.78 -0.91
CA SER A 254 22.27 -5.57 -1.99
C SER A 254 22.32 -7.07 -1.67
N GLY A 255 21.18 -7.74 -1.84
CA GLY A 255 21.03 -9.18 -1.59
C GLY A 255 21.03 -9.57 -0.11
N LYS A 256 20.95 -8.61 0.82
CA LYS A 256 20.91 -8.87 2.26
C LYS A 256 19.61 -8.39 2.89
N THR A 257 19.15 -9.15 3.88
CA THR A 257 18.11 -8.73 4.81
C THR A 257 18.77 -8.24 6.10
N ARG A 258 18.39 -7.05 6.53
CA ARG A 258 18.78 -6.45 7.81
C ARG A 258 17.56 -6.38 8.73
N SER A 259 17.79 -6.20 10.03
CA SER A 259 16.72 -5.97 11.00
C SER A 259 16.93 -4.68 11.79
N ALA A 260 15.84 -4.07 12.22
CA ALA A 260 15.82 -2.91 13.11
C ALA A 260 14.68 -3.01 14.13
N LEU A 261 14.86 -2.40 15.30
CA LEU A 261 13.83 -2.27 16.33
C LEU A 261 13.52 -0.78 16.53
N ILE A 262 12.24 -0.44 16.42
CA ILE A 262 11.73 0.89 16.71
C ILE A 262 10.84 0.81 17.94
N GLU A 263 11.21 1.55 18.97
CA GLU A 263 10.39 1.74 20.16
C GLU A 263 9.62 3.04 20.03
N TRP A 264 8.32 2.99 20.30
CA TRP A 264 7.44 4.14 20.30
C TRP A 264 6.91 4.43 21.70
N THR A 265 6.93 5.71 22.08
CA THR A 265 6.29 6.21 23.29
C THR A 265 5.07 7.03 22.87
N PRO A 266 3.85 6.72 23.38
CA PRO A 266 2.69 7.56 23.15
C PRO A 266 2.96 9.02 23.56
N PRO A 267 2.43 10.00 22.81
CA PRO A 267 2.54 11.42 23.17
C PRO A 267 1.78 11.77 24.45
#